data_AF-A0A7S3FCP8-F1
#
_entry.id   AF-A0A7S3FCP8-F1
#
_cell.length_a   1.000
_cell.length_b   1.000
_cell.length_c   1.000
_cell.angle_alpha   90.00
_cell.angle_beta   90.00
_cell.angle_gamma   90.00
#
_symmetry.space_group_name_H-M   'P 1'
#
loop_
_entity.id
_entity.type
_entity.pdbx_description
1 polymer ?
#
loop_
_entity_poly.entity_id
_entity_poly.type
_entity_poly.pdbx_seq_one_letter_code
_entity_poly.pdbx_strand_id
1 'polypeptide(L)'
;MLKRLFGSSKGDSGSSGGGGGGGASRGPSATSTIKTVEQMQGTLANLEKRERLLQKKAQMEVQKAKEYTRSKNKSAALACLKRKKMYEQQANNLANNQLRIHEQMILLENTKATTETVDALRAGASQMTAMQKATNIDDVDKVMDEINEATDMQRAVQDALGTPVGMAADLDEDDLLNELEELEAEDLDDQMMAGVSAPTPSEKMAGAAAAEAAPAMPSVPTTAPAAPATATDEDAELAALEAEMAL
;
A
#
# COMPACT_ATOMS: atom_id res chain seq x y z
N MET A 1 41.32 45.92 16.59
CA MET A 1 41.68 46.70 17.80
C MET A 1 41.29 45.90 19.05
N LEU A 2 41.64 46.43 20.23
CA LEU A 2 41.38 45.96 21.60
C LEU A 2 40.00 45.26 21.77
N LYS A 3 39.77 44.13 22.46
CA LYS A 3 40.38 43.43 23.63
C LYS A 3 39.97 44.02 25.00
N ARG A 4 39.43 43.15 25.90
CA ARG A 4 38.82 43.43 27.24
C ARG A 4 37.35 43.90 27.09
N LEU A 5 36.41 43.63 28.02
CA LEU A 5 36.55 43.50 29.48
C LEU A 5 36.02 42.17 30.08
N PHE A 6 36.49 41.83 31.28
CA PHE A 6 36.18 40.62 32.05
C PHE A 6 34.79 40.65 32.69
N GLY A 7 34.17 39.48 32.80
CA GLY A 7 33.12 39.18 33.78
C GLY A 7 33.39 37.81 34.40
N SER A 8 33.98 37.78 35.59
CA SER A 8 34.32 36.54 36.30
C SER A 8 33.51 36.44 37.59
N SER A 9 32.82 35.31 37.78
CA SER A 9 32.29 34.86 39.06
C SER A 9 32.52 33.35 39.18
N LYS A 10 32.69 32.84 40.40
CA LYS A 10 33.23 31.51 40.68
C LYS A 10 32.57 30.92 41.93
N GLY A 11 32.17 29.66 41.82
CA GLY A 11 31.40 28.93 42.85
C GLY A 11 29.97 28.64 42.35
N ASP A 12 29.36 27.49 42.63
CA ASP A 12 29.84 26.33 43.40
C ASP A 12 29.44 25.00 42.74
N SER A 13 30.02 23.92 43.24
CA SER A 13 29.85 22.54 42.81
C SER A 13 28.43 22.00 43.02
N GLY A 14 27.99 21.11 42.12
CA GLY A 14 26.67 20.49 42.13
C GLY A 14 26.67 19.16 41.39
N SER A 15 27.39 18.17 41.91
CA SER A 15 27.43 16.83 41.31
C SER A 15 26.16 16.04 41.64
N SER A 16 25.30 15.81 40.65
CA SER A 16 24.26 14.78 40.70
C SER A 16 24.05 14.21 39.31
N GLY A 17 24.12 12.88 39.19
CA GLY A 17 23.84 12.17 37.95
C GLY A 17 22.33 11.96 37.72
N GLY A 18 22.02 11.43 36.55
CA GLY A 18 20.65 11.23 36.06
C GLY A 18 20.38 12.15 34.87
N GLY A 19 20.03 11.64 33.70
CA GLY A 19 19.72 10.26 33.32
C GLY A 19 18.90 10.37 32.02
N GLY A 20 19.18 9.52 31.03
CA GLY A 20 18.78 9.79 29.64
C GLY A 20 17.27 9.94 29.40
N GLY A 21 16.76 11.18 29.42
CA GLY A 21 15.42 11.55 28.95
C GLY A 21 15.35 11.68 27.41
N GLY A 22 16.03 10.79 26.69
CA GLY A 22 16.12 10.79 25.23
C GLY A 22 14.81 10.39 24.58
N GLY A 23 13.83 11.30 24.60
CA GLY A 23 12.51 11.16 24.00
C GLY A 23 12.54 11.09 22.48
N ALA A 24 13.14 10.04 21.94
CA ALA A 24 13.05 9.70 20.53
C ALA A 24 11.56 9.50 20.19
N SER A 25 11.00 10.46 19.45
CA SER A 25 9.66 10.39 18.91
C SER A 25 9.61 9.27 17.87
N ARG A 26 9.41 8.03 18.35
CA ARG A 26 8.94 6.92 17.52
C ARG A 26 7.72 7.42 16.75
N GLY A 27 7.69 7.15 15.44
CA GLY A 27 6.54 7.46 14.61
C GLY A 27 5.25 6.81 15.16
N PRO A 28 4.07 7.20 14.65
CA PRO A 28 2.81 6.60 15.07
C PRO A 28 2.90 5.07 14.97
N SER A 29 2.86 4.42 16.13
CA SER A 29 2.92 2.96 16.24
C SER A 29 1.78 2.34 15.43
N ALA A 30 1.99 1.16 14.85
CA ALA A 30 0.93 0.42 14.15
C ALA A 30 -0.38 0.32 14.96
N THR A 31 -0.30 0.21 16.30
CA THR A 31 -1.44 0.22 17.22
C THR A 31 -2.18 1.56 17.27
N SER A 32 -1.50 2.69 17.05
CA SER A 32 -2.16 3.99 16.87
C SER A 32 -2.76 4.15 15.48
N THR A 33 -2.08 3.65 14.43
CA THR A 33 -2.58 3.67 13.06
C THR A 33 -3.90 2.90 12.92
N ILE A 34 -3.99 1.70 13.52
CA ILE A 34 -5.22 0.89 13.56
C ILE A 34 -6.36 1.66 14.23
N LYS A 35 -6.12 2.25 15.40
CA LYS A 35 -7.14 3.06 16.11
C LYS A 35 -7.61 4.28 15.32
N THR A 36 -6.72 4.92 14.56
CA THR A 36 -7.10 6.02 13.66
C THR A 36 -7.98 5.52 12.51
N VAL A 37 -7.73 4.33 11.96
CA VAL A 37 -8.60 3.69 10.95
C VAL A 37 -9.97 3.35 11.54
N GLU A 38 -10.03 2.72 12.72
CA GLU A 38 -11.27 2.40 13.44
C GLU A 38 -12.12 3.68 13.70
N GLN A 39 -11.47 4.76 14.13
CA GLN A 39 -12.13 6.05 14.34
C GLN A 39 -12.64 6.67 13.02
N MET A 40 -11.89 6.55 11.92
CA MET A 40 -12.33 7.01 10.60
C MET A 40 -13.53 6.20 10.09
N GLN A 41 -13.52 4.87 10.26
CA GLN A 41 -14.65 4.00 9.91
C GLN A 41 -15.92 4.31 10.73
N GLY A 42 -15.79 4.52 12.05
CA GLY A 42 -16.92 4.96 12.89
C GLY A 42 -17.46 6.34 12.49
N THR A 43 -16.58 7.25 12.06
CA THR A 43 -16.97 8.56 11.54
C THR A 43 -17.71 8.42 10.20
N LEU A 44 -17.23 7.57 9.29
CA LEU A 44 -17.86 7.28 8.00
C LEU A 44 -19.30 6.76 8.19
N ALA A 45 -19.49 5.73 9.02
CA ALA A 45 -20.80 5.15 9.28
C ALA A 45 -21.81 6.18 9.84
N ASN A 46 -21.34 7.11 10.67
CA ASN A 46 -22.18 8.20 11.19
C ASN A 46 -22.52 9.26 10.12
N LEU A 47 -21.62 9.54 9.18
CA LEU A 47 -21.91 10.39 8.01
C LEU A 47 -22.92 9.72 7.07
N GLU A 48 -22.80 8.42 6.81
CA GLU A 48 -23.73 7.63 5.98
C GLU A 48 -25.15 7.56 6.57
N LYS A 49 -25.28 7.34 7.88
CA LYS A 49 -26.58 7.40 8.59
C LYS A 49 -27.22 8.78 8.42
N ARG A 50 -26.44 9.84 8.65
CA ARG A 50 -26.90 11.23 8.51
C ARG A 50 -27.29 11.58 7.08
N GLU A 51 -26.58 11.06 6.09
CA GLU A 51 -26.90 11.26 4.68
C GLU A 51 -28.19 10.56 4.30
N ARG A 52 -28.35 9.26 4.63
CA ARG A 52 -29.60 8.52 4.39
C ARG A 52 -30.82 9.20 5.01
N LEU A 53 -30.68 9.74 6.22
CA LEU A 53 -31.70 10.54 6.90
C LEU A 53 -32.04 11.83 6.13
N LEU A 54 -31.05 12.55 5.61
CA LEU A 54 -31.27 13.75 4.78
C LEU A 54 -31.90 13.40 3.41
N GLN A 55 -31.50 12.30 2.79
CA GLN A 55 -32.11 11.79 1.56
C GLN A 55 -33.59 11.43 1.80
N LYS A 56 -33.92 10.71 2.88
CA LYS A 56 -35.32 10.40 3.26
C LYS A 56 -36.13 11.67 3.52
N LYS A 57 -35.57 12.67 4.21
CA LYS A 57 -36.20 14.00 4.37
C LYS A 57 -36.43 14.73 3.04
N ALA A 58 -35.50 14.64 2.09
CA ALA A 58 -35.69 15.19 0.74
C ALA A 58 -36.83 14.47 -0.02
N GLN A 59 -36.95 13.14 0.13
CA GLN A 59 -38.02 12.34 -0.47
C GLN A 59 -39.40 12.69 0.13
N MET A 60 -39.52 12.83 1.46
CA MET A 60 -40.77 13.26 2.10
C MET A 60 -41.23 14.65 1.60
N GLU A 61 -40.32 15.61 1.46
CA GLU A 61 -40.66 16.93 0.90
C GLU A 61 -41.07 16.86 -0.59
N VAL A 62 -40.62 15.85 -1.34
CA VAL A 62 -41.14 15.56 -2.69
C VAL A 62 -42.59 15.06 -2.64
N GLN A 63 -42.96 14.20 -1.68
CA GLN A 63 -44.36 13.73 -1.55
C GLN A 63 -45.29 14.89 -1.18
N LYS A 64 -44.94 15.67 -0.15
CA LYS A 64 -45.67 16.89 0.26
C LYS A 64 -45.80 17.90 -0.89
N ALA A 65 -44.75 18.07 -1.71
CA ALA A 65 -44.82 18.92 -2.90
C ALA A 65 -45.84 18.42 -3.94
N LYS A 66 -45.95 17.10 -4.16
CA LYS A 66 -46.97 16.51 -5.04
C LYS A 66 -48.39 16.73 -4.48
N GLU A 67 -48.58 16.56 -3.17
CA GLU A 67 -49.86 16.78 -2.49
C GLU A 67 -50.33 18.23 -2.61
N TYR A 68 -49.48 19.20 -2.24
CA TYR A 68 -49.83 20.62 -2.40
C TYR A 68 -50.05 20.99 -3.87
N THR A 69 -49.38 20.34 -4.83
CA THR A 69 -49.63 20.52 -6.27
C THR A 69 -51.00 19.99 -6.68
N ARG A 70 -51.42 18.80 -6.21
CA ARG A 70 -52.78 18.26 -6.42
C ARG A 70 -53.85 19.20 -5.86
N SER A 71 -53.62 19.73 -4.66
CA SER A 71 -54.47 20.73 -4.00
C SER A 71 -54.32 22.16 -4.55
N LYS A 72 -53.63 22.34 -5.69
CA LYS A 72 -53.37 23.62 -6.39
C LYS A 72 -52.65 24.70 -5.54
N ASN A 73 -52.12 24.36 -4.37
CA ASN A 73 -51.38 25.26 -3.48
C ASN A 73 -49.91 25.38 -3.94
N LYS A 74 -49.70 26.19 -4.98
CA LYS A 74 -48.38 26.46 -5.58
C LYS A 74 -47.37 27.01 -4.56
N SER A 75 -47.81 27.80 -3.56
CA SER A 75 -46.92 28.39 -2.56
C SER A 75 -46.32 27.34 -1.63
N ALA A 76 -47.17 26.46 -1.06
CA ALA A 76 -46.72 25.38 -0.19
C ALA A 76 -45.86 24.34 -0.94
N ALA A 77 -46.21 24.02 -2.20
CA ALA A 77 -45.39 23.15 -3.05
C ALA A 77 -43.98 23.72 -3.28
N LEU A 78 -43.87 25.03 -3.58
CA LEU A 78 -42.57 25.70 -3.74
C LEU A 78 -41.76 25.74 -2.43
N ALA A 79 -42.40 25.86 -1.27
CA ALA A 79 -41.73 25.78 0.03
C ALA A 79 -41.12 24.39 0.29
N CYS A 80 -41.85 23.32 -0.04
CA CYS A 80 -41.34 21.95 0.06
C CYS A 80 -40.16 21.71 -0.89
N LEU A 81 -40.24 22.16 -2.14
CA LEU A 81 -39.15 22.04 -3.11
C LEU A 81 -37.89 22.84 -2.72
N LYS A 82 -38.02 23.94 -1.97
CA LYS A 82 -36.88 24.64 -1.36
C LYS A 82 -36.22 23.81 -0.26
N ARG A 83 -37.01 23.19 0.64
CA ARG A 83 -36.48 22.31 1.70
C ARG A 83 -35.82 21.06 1.13
N LYS A 84 -36.42 20.43 0.11
CA LYS A 84 -35.79 19.35 -0.69
C LYS A 84 -34.37 19.72 -1.12
N LYS A 85 -34.19 20.84 -1.83
CA LYS A 85 -32.87 21.29 -2.29
C LYS A 85 -31.89 21.57 -1.14
N MET A 86 -32.37 22.09 -0.01
CA MET A 86 -31.55 22.31 1.19
C MET A 86 -31.07 20.99 1.80
N TYR A 87 -31.89 19.94 1.82
CA TYR A 87 -31.48 18.61 2.29
C TYR A 87 -30.53 17.92 1.30
N GLU A 88 -30.78 18.02 0.00
CA GLU A 88 -29.88 17.51 -1.05
C GLU A 88 -28.50 18.17 -1.01
N GLN A 89 -28.44 19.49 -0.81
CA GLN A 89 -27.16 20.20 -0.66
C GLN A 89 -26.40 19.74 0.59
N GLN A 90 -27.10 19.46 1.70
CA GLN A 90 -26.47 18.91 2.90
C GLN A 90 -26.00 17.46 2.69
N ALA A 91 -26.78 16.61 2.02
CA ALA A 91 -26.39 15.24 1.68
C ALA A 91 -25.12 15.22 0.81
N ASN A 92 -25.08 16.03 -0.25
CA ASN A 92 -23.89 16.17 -1.11
C ASN A 92 -22.65 16.64 -0.32
N ASN A 93 -22.82 17.53 0.66
CA ASN A 93 -21.72 17.93 1.54
C ASN A 93 -21.22 16.80 2.46
N LEU A 94 -22.09 15.87 2.86
CA LEU A 94 -21.69 14.68 3.64
C LEU A 94 -20.98 13.66 2.75
N ALA A 95 -21.48 13.39 1.54
CA ALA A 95 -20.82 12.53 0.56
C ALA A 95 -19.39 13.04 0.21
N ASN A 96 -19.24 14.35 0.01
CA ASN A 96 -17.93 14.99 -0.16
C ASN A 96 -16.99 14.80 1.05
N ASN A 97 -17.53 14.67 2.26
CA ASN A 97 -16.73 14.40 3.47
C ASN A 97 -16.42 12.90 3.63
N GLN A 98 -17.32 12.00 3.25
CA GLN A 98 -17.06 10.55 3.20
C GLN A 98 -15.91 10.24 2.24
N LEU A 99 -15.93 10.81 1.03
CA LEU A 99 -14.85 10.66 0.04
C LEU A 99 -13.48 11.06 0.61
N ARG A 100 -13.40 12.21 1.29
CA ARG A 100 -12.16 12.67 1.95
C ARG A 100 -11.67 11.73 3.05
N ILE A 101 -12.58 11.07 3.77
CA ILE A 101 -12.21 10.07 4.78
C ILE A 101 -11.66 8.80 4.11
N HIS A 102 -12.28 8.33 3.02
CA HIS A 102 -11.73 7.21 2.23
C HIS A 102 -10.36 7.52 1.63
N GLU A 103 -10.18 8.70 1.02
CA GLU A 103 -8.89 9.19 0.53
C GLU A 103 -7.83 9.19 1.65
N GLN A 104 -8.20 9.67 2.84
CA GLN A 104 -7.31 9.72 4.00
C GLN A 104 -6.99 8.34 4.59
N MET A 105 -7.92 7.38 4.55
CA MET A 105 -7.68 5.97 4.92
C MET A 105 -6.66 5.32 3.97
N ILE A 106 -6.88 5.43 2.66
CA ILE A 106 -5.97 4.90 1.63
C ILE A 106 -4.57 5.52 1.75
N LEU A 107 -4.49 6.83 2.01
CA LEU A 107 -3.21 7.50 2.24
C LEU A 107 -2.50 6.98 3.52
N LEU A 108 -3.25 6.71 4.59
CA LEU A 108 -2.71 6.19 5.85
C LEU A 108 -2.18 4.76 5.68
N GLU A 109 -2.88 3.92 4.92
CA GLU A 109 -2.45 2.54 4.59
C GLU A 109 -1.17 2.51 3.76
N ASN A 110 -1.08 3.34 2.71
CA ASN A 110 0.15 3.50 1.93
C ASN A 110 1.31 4.05 2.78
N THR A 111 1.04 5.00 3.67
CA THR A 111 2.04 5.55 4.60
C THR A 111 2.53 4.49 5.59
N LYS A 112 1.64 3.62 6.07
CA LYS A 112 1.99 2.48 6.93
C LYS A 112 2.94 1.51 6.22
N ALA A 113 2.59 1.03 5.03
CA ALA A 113 3.43 0.10 4.26
C ALA A 113 4.82 0.69 3.93
N THR A 114 4.85 1.99 3.61
CA THR A 114 6.10 2.75 3.43
C THR A 114 6.95 2.78 4.71
N THR A 115 6.31 3.01 5.87
CA THR A 115 6.99 3.04 7.18
C THR A 115 7.56 1.67 7.55
N GLU A 116 6.77 0.60 7.38
CA GLU A 116 7.19 -0.78 7.65
C GLU A 116 8.37 -1.20 6.74
N THR A 117 8.39 -0.73 5.49
CA THR A 117 9.51 -0.95 4.55
C THR A 117 10.79 -0.22 5.00
N VAL A 118 10.67 1.03 5.45
CA VAL A 118 11.80 1.83 5.96
C VAL A 118 12.36 1.25 7.26
N ASP A 119 11.51 0.79 8.18
CA ASP A 119 11.97 0.15 9.43
C ASP A 119 12.65 -1.21 9.16
N ALA A 120 12.17 -1.99 8.19
CA ALA A 120 12.84 -3.23 7.76
C ALA A 120 14.23 -2.96 7.15
N LEU A 121 14.34 -1.98 6.24
CA LEU A 121 15.63 -1.55 5.68
C LEU A 121 16.59 -1.03 6.76
N ARG A 122 16.08 -0.31 7.76
CA ARG A 122 16.84 0.20 8.90
C ARG A 122 17.37 -0.92 9.80
N ALA A 123 16.56 -1.95 10.05
CA ALA A 123 16.98 -3.14 10.78
C ALA A 123 18.08 -3.89 10.03
N GLY A 124 17.93 -4.09 8.71
CA GLY A 124 18.94 -4.70 7.85
C GLY A 124 20.27 -3.93 7.84
N ALA A 125 20.22 -2.61 7.66
CA ALA A 125 21.41 -1.75 7.71
C ALA A 125 22.09 -1.77 9.09
N SER A 126 21.33 -1.80 10.17
CA SER A 126 21.86 -1.92 11.53
C SER A 126 22.55 -3.27 11.76
N GLN A 127 21.96 -4.37 11.24
CA GLN A 127 22.54 -5.71 11.34
C GLN A 127 23.82 -5.83 10.50
N MET A 128 23.81 -5.30 9.27
CA MET A 128 25.01 -5.24 8.41
C MET A 128 26.13 -4.43 9.08
N THR A 129 25.80 -3.30 9.72
CA THR A 129 26.77 -2.50 10.49
C THR A 129 27.33 -3.27 11.70
N ALA A 130 26.49 -4.08 12.38
CA ALA A 130 26.94 -4.92 13.49
C ALA A 130 27.86 -6.06 13.01
N MET A 131 27.53 -6.71 11.89
CA MET A 131 28.38 -7.72 11.26
C MET A 131 29.72 -7.14 10.81
N GLN A 132 29.71 -5.99 10.12
CA GLN A 132 30.94 -5.31 9.69
C GLN A 132 31.86 -4.97 10.88
N LYS A 133 31.30 -4.56 12.02
CA LYS A 133 32.06 -4.32 13.27
C LYS A 133 32.56 -5.60 13.95
N ALA A 134 31.85 -6.71 13.81
CA ALA A 134 32.32 -8.01 14.30
C ALA A 134 33.44 -8.59 13.42
N THR A 135 33.49 -8.23 12.14
CA THR A 135 34.51 -8.71 11.19
C THR A 135 35.71 -7.76 11.04
N ASN A 136 35.60 -6.48 11.38
CA ASN A 136 36.66 -5.49 11.18
C ASN A 136 37.10 -4.84 12.50
N ILE A 137 38.17 -5.39 13.08
CA ILE A 137 39.45 -4.69 13.33
C ILE A 137 40.47 -5.74 13.77
N ASP A 138 40.25 -6.41 14.90
CA ASP A 138 41.23 -7.32 15.51
C ASP A 138 41.50 -8.58 14.67
N ASP A 139 40.50 -9.06 13.92
CA ASP A 139 40.63 -10.24 13.05
C ASP A 139 41.29 -9.93 11.70
N VAL A 140 41.34 -8.66 11.25
CA VAL A 140 41.97 -8.31 9.96
C VAL A 140 43.49 -8.24 10.09
N ASP A 141 44.00 -7.64 11.17
CA ASP A 141 45.44 -7.64 11.46
C ASP A 141 45.93 -9.07 11.69
N LYS A 142 45.17 -9.90 12.43
CA LYS A 142 45.44 -11.34 12.56
C LYS A 142 45.45 -12.09 11.24
N VAL A 143 44.44 -11.90 10.38
CA VAL A 143 44.38 -12.59 9.09
C VAL A 143 45.54 -12.13 8.20
N MET A 144 46.00 -10.89 8.30
CA MET A 144 47.22 -10.44 7.62
C MET A 144 48.49 -11.08 8.21
N ASP A 145 48.62 -11.18 9.53
CA ASP A 145 49.74 -11.88 10.19
C ASP A 145 49.74 -13.39 9.84
N GLU A 146 48.59 -14.06 9.88
CA GLU A 146 48.41 -15.46 9.48
C GLU A 146 48.67 -15.66 7.98
N ILE A 147 48.29 -14.72 7.11
CA ILE A 147 48.65 -14.74 5.68
C ILE A 147 50.15 -14.53 5.47
N ASN A 148 50.80 -13.65 6.24
CA ASN A 148 52.25 -13.44 6.16
C ASN A 148 53.00 -14.69 6.65
N GLU A 149 52.63 -15.25 7.80
CA GLU A 149 53.21 -16.49 8.35
C GLU A 149 52.96 -17.68 7.42
N ALA A 150 51.75 -17.83 6.86
CA ALA A 150 51.47 -18.84 5.85
C ALA A 150 52.26 -18.63 4.55
N THR A 151 52.41 -17.38 4.08
CA THR A 151 53.18 -17.06 2.86
C THR A 151 54.66 -17.35 3.05
N ASP A 152 55.24 -16.97 4.19
CA ASP A 152 56.65 -17.23 4.49
C ASP A 152 56.91 -18.71 4.83
N MET A 153 55.94 -19.42 5.41
CA MET A 153 55.97 -20.88 5.52
C MET A 153 55.88 -21.55 4.13
N GLN A 154 55.02 -21.05 3.25
CA GLN A 154 54.90 -21.55 1.87
C GLN A 154 56.14 -21.23 1.03
N ARG A 155 56.83 -20.11 1.28
CA ARG A 155 58.16 -19.80 0.74
C ARG A 155 59.24 -20.71 1.30
N ALA A 156 59.28 -20.93 2.61
CA ALA A 156 60.23 -21.86 3.23
C ALA A 156 60.05 -23.30 2.71
N VAL A 157 58.81 -23.70 2.42
CA VAL A 157 58.49 -24.97 1.73
C VAL A 157 58.93 -24.94 0.26
N GLN A 158 58.75 -23.84 -0.48
CA GLN A 158 59.26 -23.69 -1.86
C GLN A 158 60.79 -23.72 -1.94
N ASP A 159 61.50 -23.01 -1.05
CA ASP A 159 62.96 -23.03 -0.95
C ASP A 159 63.48 -24.42 -0.55
N ALA A 160 62.75 -25.13 0.32
CA ALA A 160 63.10 -26.51 0.73
C ALA A 160 62.79 -27.56 -0.35
N LEU A 161 61.84 -27.30 -1.26
CA LEU A 161 61.45 -28.19 -2.36
C LEU A 161 62.07 -27.78 -3.71
N GLY A 162 62.68 -26.60 -3.82
CA GLY A 162 63.39 -26.11 -4.99
C GLY A 162 62.50 -25.77 -6.20
N THR A 163 61.22 -25.52 -6.00
CA THR A 163 60.23 -25.34 -7.10
C THR A 163 59.60 -23.95 -7.11
N PRO A 164 59.61 -23.23 -8.26
CA PRO A 164 58.85 -21.99 -8.41
C PRO A 164 57.34 -22.21 -8.30
N VAL A 165 56.60 -21.23 -7.78
CA VAL A 165 55.13 -21.24 -7.80
C VAL A 165 54.59 -20.31 -8.88
N GLY A 166 53.76 -20.88 -9.75
CA GLY A 166 52.95 -20.15 -10.73
C GLY A 166 51.95 -21.09 -11.39
N MET A 167 50.79 -21.31 -10.77
CA MET A 167 49.69 -22.16 -11.30
C MET A 167 48.95 -21.53 -12.51
N ALA A 168 49.68 -20.74 -13.30
CA ALA A 168 49.31 -20.13 -14.57
C ALA A 168 50.51 -20.13 -15.56
N ALA A 169 51.53 -20.95 -15.28
CA ALA A 169 52.69 -21.20 -16.15
C ALA A 169 52.74 -22.65 -16.67
N ASP A 170 51.93 -23.55 -16.09
CA ASP A 170 51.80 -24.97 -16.45
C ASP A 170 50.43 -25.28 -17.09
N LEU A 171 49.81 -24.28 -17.74
CA LEU A 171 48.73 -24.54 -18.72
C LEU A 171 49.40 -24.65 -20.09
N ASP A 172 49.28 -25.80 -20.75
CA ASP A 172 49.84 -25.99 -22.08
C ASP A 172 48.99 -25.21 -23.11
N GLU A 173 49.63 -24.34 -23.89
CA GLU A 173 48.93 -23.54 -24.90
C GLU A 173 48.38 -24.43 -26.03
N ASP A 174 49.01 -25.58 -26.32
CA ASP A 174 48.56 -26.51 -27.36
C ASP A 174 47.30 -27.30 -26.95
N ASP A 175 47.15 -27.68 -25.67
CA ASP A 175 45.92 -28.32 -25.16
C ASP A 175 44.76 -27.31 -25.11
N LEU A 176 45.02 -26.06 -24.66
CA LEU A 176 44.03 -24.99 -24.64
C LEU A 176 43.55 -24.59 -26.05
N LEU A 177 44.42 -24.67 -27.06
CA LEU A 177 44.05 -24.41 -28.45
C LEU A 177 43.17 -25.53 -29.04
N ASN A 178 43.41 -26.81 -28.68
CA ASN A 178 42.51 -27.91 -29.07
C ASN A 178 41.12 -27.75 -28.43
N GLU A 179 41.03 -27.45 -27.13
CA GLU A 179 39.74 -27.28 -26.43
C GLU A 179 38.96 -26.07 -26.99
N LEU A 180 39.66 -25.03 -27.47
CA LEU A 180 39.05 -23.90 -28.17
C LEU A 180 38.55 -24.27 -29.59
N GLU A 181 39.32 -25.02 -30.37
CA GLU A 181 38.92 -25.42 -31.74
C GLU A 181 37.73 -26.41 -31.73
N GLU A 182 37.62 -27.27 -30.70
CA GLU A 182 36.45 -28.14 -30.49
C GLU A 182 35.19 -27.32 -30.12
N LEU A 183 35.31 -26.30 -29.27
CA LEU A 183 34.19 -25.38 -28.94
C LEU A 183 33.73 -24.52 -30.13
N GLU A 184 34.64 -24.03 -30.98
CA GLU A 184 34.28 -23.29 -32.20
C GLU A 184 33.57 -24.20 -33.23
N ALA A 185 33.85 -25.51 -33.23
CA ALA A 185 33.15 -26.48 -34.07
C ALA A 185 31.73 -26.77 -33.56
N GLU A 186 31.52 -26.91 -32.24
CA GLU A 186 30.18 -27.13 -31.66
C GLU A 186 29.21 -25.97 -31.94
N ASP A 187 29.62 -24.71 -31.71
CA ASP A 187 28.75 -23.55 -31.96
C ASP A 187 28.40 -23.39 -33.45
N LEU A 188 29.30 -23.77 -34.36
CA LEU A 188 29.02 -23.76 -35.80
C LEU A 188 27.98 -24.80 -36.21
N ASP A 189 28.05 -26.01 -35.66
CA ASP A 189 27.07 -27.08 -35.93
C ASP A 189 25.70 -26.73 -35.33
N ASP A 190 25.66 -26.12 -34.14
CA ASP A 190 24.42 -25.63 -33.51
C ASP A 190 23.78 -24.47 -34.32
N GLN A 191 24.59 -23.54 -34.86
CA GLN A 191 24.13 -22.52 -35.80
C GLN A 191 23.59 -23.12 -37.11
N MET A 192 24.21 -24.20 -37.62
CA MET A 192 23.70 -24.91 -38.80
C MET A 192 22.39 -25.64 -38.51
N MET A 193 22.24 -26.26 -37.34
CA MET A 193 21.01 -26.93 -36.89
C MET A 193 19.86 -25.93 -36.68
N ALA A 194 20.13 -24.75 -36.15
CA ALA A 194 19.16 -23.66 -36.03
C ALA A 194 18.61 -23.18 -37.39
N GLY A 195 19.35 -23.38 -38.49
CA GLY A 195 18.94 -22.98 -39.84
C GLY A 195 17.90 -23.87 -40.53
N VAL A 196 17.57 -25.04 -39.97
CA VAL A 196 16.94 -26.15 -40.73
C VAL A 196 15.44 -26.38 -40.44
N SER A 197 14.76 -25.61 -39.57
CA SER A 197 13.33 -25.89 -39.26
C SER A 197 12.41 -24.69 -38.97
N ALA A 198 11.78 -24.19 -40.05
CA ALA A 198 10.50 -23.49 -40.06
C ALA A 198 9.87 -23.61 -41.47
N PRO A 199 8.54 -23.40 -41.69
CA PRO A 199 7.44 -23.09 -40.75
C PRO A 199 6.56 -24.38 -40.53
N THR A 200 5.23 -24.47 -40.35
CA THR A 200 4.04 -23.58 -40.52
C THR A 200 2.85 -24.13 -39.70
N PRO A 201 1.93 -23.30 -39.15
CA PRO A 201 0.83 -23.76 -38.29
C PRO A 201 -0.46 -24.14 -39.06
N SER A 202 -1.49 -24.59 -38.34
CA SER A 202 -2.82 -24.93 -38.88
C SER A 202 -3.94 -24.27 -38.06
N GLU A 203 -4.54 -23.20 -38.60
CA GLU A 203 -5.84 -22.66 -38.14
C GLU A 203 -7.00 -23.35 -38.89
N LYS A 204 -8.17 -23.52 -38.24
CA LYS A 204 -9.47 -23.56 -38.94
C LYS A 204 -10.61 -22.91 -38.14
N MET A 205 -11.40 -22.11 -38.84
CA MET A 205 -12.70 -21.56 -38.42
C MET A 205 -13.82 -22.63 -38.50
N ALA A 206 -14.98 -22.37 -37.86
CA ALA A 206 -16.22 -21.92 -38.54
C ALA A 206 -17.53 -22.28 -37.80
N GLY A 207 -18.58 -21.47 -38.02
CA GLY A 207 -19.99 -21.91 -37.87
C GLY A 207 -20.81 -21.31 -36.71
N ALA A 208 -22.14 -21.24 -36.88
CA ALA A 208 -22.82 -20.01 -37.32
C ALA A 208 -24.37 -20.09 -37.21
N ALA A 209 -25.00 -18.93 -36.95
CA ALA A 209 -26.37 -18.52 -37.32
C ALA A 209 -27.63 -19.13 -36.64
N ALA A 210 -28.70 -18.33 -36.74
CA ALA A 210 -30.15 -18.60 -36.53
C ALA A 210 -30.67 -18.88 -35.09
N ALA A 211 -31.98 -18.73 -34.82
CA ALA A 211 -32.91 -17.58 -34.95
C ALA A 211 -34.33 -18.00 -34.47
N GLU A 212 -35.08 -17.04 -33.90
CA GLU A 212 -36.56 -16.95 -33.83
C GLU A 212 -37.43 -18.17 -33.42
N ALA A 213 -38.10 -18.08 -32.27
CA ALA A 213 -39.53 -18.45 -32.12
C ALA A 213 -40.08 -18.11 -30.71
N ALA A 214 -41.25 -17.47 -30.65
CA ALA A 214 -42.13 -17.42 -29.47
C ALA A 214 -43.58 -17.39 -29.96
N PRO A 215 -44.51 -18.16 -29.34
CA PRO A 215 -45.59 -17.48 -28.60
C PRO A 215 -46.23 -18.28 -27.44
N ALA A 216 -46.57 -17.59 -26.34
CA ALA A 216 -47.79 -17.81 -25.53
C ALA A 216 -47.86 -16.78 -24.39
N MET A 217 -49.03 -16.16 -24.15
CA MET A 217 -49.29 -15.36 -22.94
C MET A 217 -50.34 -16.06 -22.06
N PRO A 218 -50.09 -16.27 -20.75
CA PRO A 218 -51.12 -16.67 -19.81
C PRO A 218 -52.02 -15.47 -19.44
N SER A 219 -53.31 -15.73 -19.18
CA SER A 219 -54.29 -14.70 -18.80
C SER A 219 -54.18 -14.30 -17.32
N VAL A 220 -54.48 -13.04 -17.01
CA VAL A 220 -54.46 -12.50 -15.63
C VAL A 220 -55.74 -12.83 -14.86
N PRO A 221 -55.66 -13.16 -13.55
CA PRO A 221 -56.80 -13.13 -12.65
C PRO A 221 -57.10 -11.70 -12.17
N THR A 222 -58.38 -11.33 -12.11
CA THR A 222 -58.80 -9.99 -11.64
C THR A 222 -58.95 -9.95 -10.12
N THR A 223 -58.05 -9.24 -9.44
CA THR A 223 -58.25 -8.78 -8.06
C THR A 223 -57.86 -7.31 -7.93
N ALA A 224 -58.67 -6.54 -7.21
CA ALA A 224 -58.49 -5.09 -7.09
C ALA A 224 -57.33 -4.73 -6.12
N PRO A 225 -56.57 -3.65 -6.38
CA PRO A 225 -55.55 -3.18 -5.45
C PRO A 225 -56.19 -2.60 -4.18
N ALA A 226 -55.82 -3.14 -3.01
CA ALA A 226 -56.06 -2.49 -1.74
C ALA A 226 -55.25 -1.19 -1.62
N ALA A 227 -55.73 -0.23 -0.83
CA ALA A 227 -55.08 1.07 -0.67
C ALA A 227 -53.72 0.97 0.06
N PRO A 228 -52.75 1.86 -0.24
CA PRO A 228 -51.43 1.82 0.37
C PRO A 228 -51.46 2.27 1.84
N ALA A 229 -51.01 1.39 2.73
CA ALA A 229 -50.77 1.68 4.14
C ALA A 229 -49.25 1.64 4.42
N THR A 230 -48.54 2.73 4.08
CA THR A 230 -47.07 2.81 4.24
C THR A 230 -46.59 4.07 4.98
N ALA A 231 -47.47 5.04 5.24
CA ALA A 231 -47.08 6.31 5.87
C ALA A 231 -46.58 6.16 7.32
N THR A 232 -47.08 5.16 8.06
CA THR A 232 -46.75 4.96 9.48
C THR A 232 -45.39 4.31 9.71
N ASP A 233 -44.96 3.39 8.83
CA ASP A 233 -43.65 2.74 8.94
C ASP A 233 -42.53 3.70 8.52
N GLU A 234 -42.73 4.49 7.45
CA GLU A 234 -41.73 5.44 6.99
C GLU A 234 -41.38 6.50 8.07
N ASP A 235 -42.35 6.99 8.82
CA ASP A 235 -42.13 7.92 9.95
C ASP A 235 -41.48 7.21 11.16
N ALA A 236 -41.87 5.97 11.47
CA ALA A 236 -41.32 5.21 12.60
C ALA A 236 -39.82 4.86 12.38
N GLU A 237 -39.45 4.42 11.19
CA GLU A 237 -38.06 4.21 10.77
C GLU A 237 -37.22 5.50 10.88
N LEU A 238 -37.82 6.65 10.53
CA LEU A 238 -37.12 7.94 10.60
C LEU A 238 -36.84 8.36 12.04
N ALA A 239 -37.81 8.16 12.94
CA ALA A 239 -37.64 8.41 14.37
C ALA A 239 -36.56 7.51 14.99
N ALA A 240 -36.48 6.24 14.56
CA ALA A 240 -35.41 5.33 14.98
C ALA A 240 -34.01 5.81 14.53
N LEU A 241 -33.87 6.23 13.27
CA LEU A 241 -32.63 6.81 12.73
C LEU A 241 -32.25 8.14 13.42
N GLU A 242 -33.23 8.97 13.81
CA GLU A 242 -32.97 10.20 14.58
C GLU A 242 -32.51 9.90 16.01
N ALA A 243 -33.09 8.90 16.67
CA ALA A 243 -32.68 8.49 18.01
C ALA A 243 -31.28 7.84 18.02
N GLU A 244 -30.95 6.99 17.04
CA GLU A 244 -29.62 6.39 16.88
C GLU A 244 -28.52 7.44 16.61
N MET A 245 -28.90 8.59 16.04
CA MET A 245 -28.02 9.74 15.78
C MET A 245 -27.86 10.73 16.94
N ALA A 246 -28.52 10.49 18.08
CA ALA A 246 -28.51 11.38 19.25
C ALA A 246 -27.66 10.86 20.44
N LEU A 247 -26.90 9.78 20.22
CA LEU A 247 -25.98 9.13 21.16
C LEU A 247 -24.51 9.33 20.73
#